data_AF-A0A5D3CGX5-F1
#
_entry.id   AF-A0A5D3CGX5-F1
#
_cell.length_a   1.000
_cell.length_b   1.000
_cell.length_c   1.000
_cell.angle_alpha   90.00
_cell.angle_beta   90.00
_cell.angle_gamma   90.00
#
_symmetry.space_group_name_H-M   'P 1'
#
loop_
_entity.id
_entity.type
_entity.pdbx_description
1 polymer ?
#
loop_
_entity_poly.entity_id
_entity_poly.type
_entity_poly.pdbx_seq_one_letter_code
_entity_poly.pdbx_strand_id
1 'polypeptide(L)'
;MHLFKDAKLWWRSRYIDIQEERCPIDIWDVLKKELRSQLFSENVEILARRKLRELKHNGNIREYVKQFARLMLDIRDMLEKDKVFCFVEGLKPWAKTKLYEQRV
;
A
#
# COMPACT_ATOMS: atom_id res chain seq x y z
N MET A 1 -11.99 -15.11 -17.11
CA MET A 1 -10.77 -14.31 -16.81
C MET A 1 -11.18 -13.05 -16.04
N HIS A 2 -10.77 -12.92 -14.77
CA HIS A 2 -11.32 -11.97 -13.77
C HIS A 2 -10.71 -10.55 -13.80
N LEU A 3 -10.10 -10.12 -14.91
CA LEU A 3 -9.48 -8.79 -15.03
C LEU A 3 -10.46 -7.78 -15.63
N PHE A 4 -10.50 -6.56 -15.09
CA PHE A 4 -11.44 -5.50 -15.47
C PHE A 4 -10.72 -4.28 -16.07
N LYS A 5 -11.34 -3.62 -17.07
CA LYS A 5 -10.85 -2.38 -17.71
C LYS A 5 -9.38 -2.45 -18.14
N ASP A 6 -8.54 -1.54 -17.66
CA ASP A 6 -7.16 -1.34 -18.11
C ASP A 6 -6.28 -2.56 -17.80
N ALA A 7 -6.61 -3.32 -16.75
CA ALA A 7 -5.93 -4.57 -16.43
C ALA A 7 -6.12 -5.65 -17.53
N LYS A 8 -7.26 -5.63 -18.24
CA LYS A 8 -7.52 -6.56 -19.36
C LYS A 8 -6.74 -6.17 -20.61
N LEU A 9 -6.56 -4.87 -20.86
CA LEU A 9 -5.76 -4.36 -21.98
C LEU A 9 -4.28 -4.64 -21.74
N TRP A 10 -3.79 -4.37 -20.53
CA TRP A 10 -2.43 -4.70 -20.11
C TRP A 10 -2.12 -6.19 -20.31
N TRP A 11 -3.00 -7.09 -19.84
CA TRP A 11 -2.79 -8.53 -19.99
C TRP A 11 -2.74 -8.99 -21.45
N ARG A 12 -3.54 -8.38 -22.34
CA ARG A 12 -3.50 -8.69 -23.77
C ARG A 12 -2.16 -8.31 -24.40
N SER A 13 -1.60 -7.16 -24.04
CA SER A 13 -0.27 -6.75 -24.49
C SER A 13 0.82 -7.69 -23.96
N ARG A 14 0.77 -8.01 -22.65
CA ARG A 14 1.75 -8.92 -22.03
C ARG A 14 1.68 -10.35 -22.56
N TYR A 15 0.50 -10.83 -22.92
CA TYR A 15 0.35 -12.15 -23.53
C TYR A 15 1.08 -12.23 -24.88
N ILE A 16 1.08 -11.15 -25.67
CA ILE A 16 1.83 -11.08 -26.93
C ILE A 16 3.34 -11.10 -26.65
N ASP A 17 3.81 -10.32 -25.65
CA ASP A 17 5.22 -10.33 -25.24
C ASP A 17 5.72 -11.72 -24.78
N ILE A 18 4.85 -12.52 -24.15
CA ILE A 18 5.15 -13.90 -23.72
C ILE A 18 5.26 -14.83 -24.94
N GLN A 19 4.37 -14.67 -25.93
CA GLN A 19 4.40 -15.46 -27.17
C GLN A 19 5.62 -15.13 -28.04
N GLU A 20 6.11 -13.90 -27.98
CA GLU A 20 7.31 -13.44 -28.68
C GLU A 20 8.62 -13.69 -27.89
N GLU A 21 8.57 -14.45 -26.79
CA GLU A 21 9.71 -14.75 -25.89
C GLU A 21 10.41 -13.50 -25.29
N ARG A 22 9.78 -12.32 -25.36
CA ARG A 22 10.35 -11.06 -24.87
C ARG A 22 10.29 -10.92 -23.35
N CYS A 23 9.38 -11.65 -22.69
CA CYS A 23 9.25 -11.65 -21.23
C CYS A 23 8.80 -13.04 -20.73
N PRO A 24 9.69 -13.84 -20.10
CA PRO A 24 9.29 -15.09 -19.47
C PRO A 24 8.57 -14.78 -18.15
N ILE A 25 7.23 -14.76 -18.20
CA ILE A 25 6.42 -14.90 -16.99
C ILE A 25 6.20 -16.40 -16.76
N ASP A 26 7.28 -17.09 -16.41
CA ASP A 26 7.31 -18.55 -16.24
C ASP A 26 6.80 -18.99 -14.86
N ILE A 27 6.93 -18.12 -13.85
CA ILE A 27 6.59 -18.40 -12.45
C ILE A 27 5.58 -17.37 -11.93
N TRP A 28 4.63 -17.84 -11.13
CA TRP A 28 3.58 -17.03 -10.49
C TRP A 28 4.10 -15.79 -9.73
N ASP A 29 5.33 -15.85 -9.19
CA ASP A 29 5.98 -14.71 -8.53
C ASP A 29 6.41 -13.60 -9.49
N VAL A 30 6.86 -13.95 -10.69
CA VAL A 30 7.19 -12.98 -11.76
C VAL A 30 5.91 -12.26 -12.20
N LEU A 31 4.81 -12.99 -12.35
CA LEU A 31 3.50 -12.41 -12.66
C LEU A 31 3.06 -11.43 -11.57
N LYS A 32 3.15 -11.84 -10.29
CA LYS A 32 2.83 -10.96 -9.17
C LYS A 32 3.70 -9.70 -9.19
N LYS A 33 4.99 -9.79 -9.50
CA LYS A 33 5.91 -8.65 -9.53
C LYS A 33 5.60 -7.68 -10.67
N GLU A 34 5.38 -8.19 -11.88
CA GLU A 34 5.02 -7.39 -13.06
C GLU A 34 3.68 -6.67 -12.88
N LEU A 35 2.67 -7.39 -12.41
CA LEU A 35 1.33 -6.84 -12.17
C LEU A 35 1.38 -5.76 -11.08
N ARG A 36 2.26 -5.94 -10.08
CA ARG A 36 2.54 -4.91 -9.07
C ARG A 36 3.23 -3.70 -9.68
N SER A 37 4.29 -3.87 -10.46
CA SER A 37 5.04 -2.75 -11.04
C SER A 37 4.20 -1.91 -12.02
N GLN A 38 3.36 -2.55 -12.82
CA GLN A 38 2.60 -1.91 -13.89
C GLN A 38 1.29 -1.29 -13.40
N LEU A 39 0.60 -1.91 -12.43
CA LEU A 39 -0.67 -1.40 -11.90
C LEU A 39 -0.51 -0.60 -10.60
N PHE A 40 0.56 -0.83 -9.85
CA PHE A 40 0.93 -0.07 -8.65
C PHE A 40 2.23 0.67 -8.95
N SER A 41 2.09 1.76 -9.71
CA SER A 41 3.20 2.66 -10.01
C SER A 41 3.88 3.12 -8.71
N GLU A 42 5.19 3.34 -8.75
CA GLU A 42 5.99 4.03 -7.73
C GLU A 42 5.32 5.34 -7.24
N ASN A 43 4.54 5.99 -8.12
CA ASN A 43 3.72 7.14 -7.79
C ASN A 43 2.68 6.85 -6.68
N VAL A 44 2.08 5.66 -6.65
CA VAL A 44 1.09 5.27 -5.63
C VAL A 44 1.75 5.21 -4.25
N GLU A 45 2.93 4.61 -4.16
CA GLU A 45 3.66 4.53 -2.90
C GLU A 45 4.15 5.91 -2.45
N ILE A 46 4.70 6.73 -3.35
CA ILE A 46 5.11 8.10 -3.06
C ILE A 46 3.93 8.94 -2.56
N LEU A 47 2.76 8.81 -3.19
CA LEU A 47 1.53 9.49 -2.77
C LEU A 47 1.04 8.97 -1.42
N ALA A 48 1.11 7.66 -1.17
CA ALA A 48 0.74 7.08 0.12
C ALA A 48 1.67 7.58 1.24
N ARG A 49 2.99 7.64 1.00
CA ARG A 49 3.95 8.22 1.95
C ARG A 49 3.69 9.70 2.21
N ARG A 50 3.31 10.48 1.18
CA ARG A 50 2.92 11.88 1.37
C ARG A 50 1.66 12.00 2.23
N LYS A 51 0.62 11.24 1.93
CA LYS A 51 -0.62 11.19 2.72
C LYS A 51 -0.37 10.73 4.16
N LEU A 52 0.55 9.79 4.38
CA LEU A 52 0.92 9.32 5.70
C LEU A 52 1.53 10.46 6.54
N ARG A 53 2.40 11.29 5.96
CA ARG A 53 2.97 12.46 6.66
C ARG A 53 1.91 13.49 7.05
N GLU A 54 0.84 13.60 6.28
CA GLU A 54 -0.26 14.52 6.53
C GLU A 54 -1.35 13.91 7.44
N LEU A 55 -1.31 12.59 7.64
CA LEU A 55 -2.35 11.87 8.37
C LEU A 55 -2.33 12.25 9.85
N LYS A 56 -3.40 12.92 10.29
CA LYS A 56 -3.62 13.30 11.68
C LYS A 56 -4.97 12.78 12.17
N HIS A 57 -5.01 12.37 13.42
CA HIS A 57 -6.24 12.01 14.11
C HIS A 57 -7.06 13.28 14.35
N ASN A 58 -7.97 13.63 13.44
CA ASN A 58 -8.74 14.88 13.54
C ASN A 58 -10.01 14.77 14.38
N GLY A 59 -10.47 13.57 14.73
CA GLY A 59 -11.59 13.38 15.65
C GLY A 59 -11.95 11.93 15.88
N ASN A 60 -12.48 11.26 14.85
CA ASN A 60 -12.87 9.86 14.94
C ASN A 60 -11.64 8.94 14.79
N ILE A 61 -11.29 8.22 15.86
CA ILE A 61 -10.17 7.28 15.87
C ILE A 61 -10.37 6.12 14.88
N ARG A 62 -11.60 5.65 14.70
CA ARG A 62 -11.92 4.56 13.76
C ARG A 62 -11.62 4.98 12.32
N GLU A 63 -11.93 6.23 11.99
CA GLU A 63 -11.64 6.76 10.65
C GLU A 63 -10.13 6.95 10.45
N TYR A 64 -9.41 7.41 11.48
CA TYR A 64 -7.94 7.46 11.46
C TYR A 64 -7.31 6.08 11.22
N VAL A 65 -7.72 5.05 11.99
CA VAL A 65 -7.24 3.67 11.82
C VAL A 65 -7.54 3.14 10.43
N LYS A 66 -8.74 3.41 9.90
CA LYS A 66 -9.15 2.99 8.56
C LYS A 66 -8.29 3.64 7.46
N GLN A 67 -7.98 4.93 7.59
CA GLN A 67 -7.11 5.63 6.65
C GLN A 67 -5.67 5.16 6.77
N PHE A 68 -5.15 4.98 7.98
CA PHE A 68 -3.83 4.44 8.22
C PHE A 68 -3.68 3.03 7.61
N ALA A 69 -4.63 2.13 7.87
CA ALA A 69 -4.61 0.77 7.32
C ALA A 69 -4.62 0.74 5.80
N ARG A 70 -5.37 1.64 5.14
CA ARG A 70 -5.33 1.79 3.67
C ARG A 70 -3.94 2.19 3.18
N LEU A 71 -3.30 3.18 3.83
CA LEU A 71 -1.95 3.61 3.48
C LEU A 71 -0.91 2.51 3.66
N MET A 72 -1.07 1.65 4.68
CA MET A 72 -0.17 0.51 4.89
C MET A 72 -0.29 -0.59 3.81
N LEU A 73 -1.41 -0.66 3.08
CA LEU A 73 -1.53 -1.57 1.93
C LEU A 73 -0.77 -1.05 0.70
N ASP A 74 -0.66 0.28 0.61
CA ASP A 74 0.04 0.98 -0.48
C ASP A 74 1.56 1.08 -0.21
N ILE A 75 1.99 1.18 1.06
CA ILE A 75 3.41 1.26 1.47
C ILE A 75 3.89 -0.11 1.99
N ARG A 76 4.50 -0.91 1.11
CA ARG A 76 4.76 -2.33 1.37
C ARG A 76 6.09 -2.64 2.03
N ASP A 77 7.06 -1.74 1.90
CA ASP A 77 8.42 -1.87 2.41
C ASP A 77 8.58 -1.28 3.83
N MET A 78 7.51 -0.75 4.43
CA MET A 78 7.56 -0.15 5.75
C MET A 78 7.76 -1.22 6.84
N LEU A 79 8.80 -1.03 7.66
CA LEU A 79 9.08 -1.90 8.80
C LEU A 79 7.98 -1.77 9.85
N GLU A 80 7.67 -2.86 10.55
CA GLU A 80 6.62 -2.86 11.59
C GLU A 80 6.86 -1.81 12.68
N LYS A 81 8.13 -1.58 13.01
CA LYS A 81 8.58 -0.56 13.97
C LYS A 81 8.19 0.85 13.51
N ASP A 82 8.41 1.12 12.22
CA ASP A 82 8.11 2.41 11.60
C ASP A 82 6.60 2.62 11.46
N LYS A 83 5.84 1.55 11.17
CA LYS A 83 4.37 1.61 11.17
C LYS A 83 3.84 2.04 12.54
N VAL A 84 4.30 1.40 13.62
CA VAL A 84 3.89 1.74 14.98
C VAL A 84 4.28 3.17 15.33
N PHE A 85 5.50 3.59 14.97
CA PHE A 85 5.97 4.95 15.20
C PHE A 85 5.08 5.99 14.48
N CYS A 86 4.86 5.83 13.16
CA CYS A 86 4.02 6.73 12.38
C CYS A 86 2.56 6.75 12.85
N PHE A 87 2.03 5.59 13.26
CA PHE A 87 0.68 5.48 13.81
C PHE A 87 0.55 6.30 15.09
N VAL A 88 1.46 6.11 16.04
CA VAL A 88 1.44 6.84 17.30
C VAL A 88 1.61 8.32 17.03
N GLU A 89 2.55 8.71 16.17
CA GLU A 89 2.83 10.12 15.87
C GLU A 89 1.62 10.91 15.36
N GLY A 90 0.79 10.29 14.52
CA GLY A 90 -0.43 10.91 14.01
C GLY A 90 -1.60 10.99 14.99
N LEU A 91 -1.51 10.38 16.19
CA LEU A 91 -2.57 10.43 17.20
C LEU A 91 -2.65 11.78 17.93
N LYS A 92 -3.86 12.11 18.41
CA LYS A 92 -4.04 13.24 19.33
C LYS A 92 -3.31 12.98 20.66
N PRO A 93 -2.85 14.04 21.36
CA PRO A 93 -2.16 13.90 22.64
C PRO A 93 -2.91 13.03 23.66
N TRP A 94 -4.22 13.23 23.83
CA TRP A 94 -5.01 12.43 24.77
C TRP A 94 -5.05 10.94 24.42
N ALA A 95 -5.03 10.60 23.13
CA ALA A 95 -5.03 9.21 22.66
C ALA A 95 -3.64 8.57 22.85
N LYS A 96 -2.57 9.34 22.63
CA LYS A 96 -1.19 8.94 22.98
C LYS A 96 -1.11 8.61 24.48
N THR A 97 -1.57 9.50 25.35
CA THR A 97 -1.54 9.31 26.81
C THR A 97 -2.27 8.03 27.23
N LYS A 98 -3.49 7.81 26.73
CA LYS A 98 -4.27 6.58 27.01
C LYS A 98 -3.57 5.29 26.57
N LEU A 99 -2.88 5.33 25.43
CA LEU A 99 -2.09 4.20 24.93
C LEU A 99 -0.91 3.86 25.84
N TYR A 100 -0.23 4.87 26.38
CA TYR A 100 0.88 4.67 27.33
C TYR A 100 0.40 4.25 28.72
N GLU A 101 -0.75 4.75 29.18
CA GLU A 101 -1.38 4.32 30.44
C GLU A 101 -1.73 2.83 30.45
N GLN A 102 -2.14 2.25 29.31
CA GLN A 102 -2.47 0.81 29.22
C GLN A 102 -1.26 -0.11 29.03
N ARG A 103 -0.06 0.46 28.81
CA ARG A 103 1.18 -0.32 28.69
C ARG A 103 1.93 -0.50 30.02
N VAL A 104 1.48 0.17 31.09
CA VAL A 104 1.91 -0.02 32.48
C VAL A 104 1.01 -1.05 33.14
#